data_AF-A0A373FMY5-F1
#
_entry.id   AF-A0A373FMY5-F1
#
_cell.length_a   1.000
_cell.length_b   1.000
_cell.length_c   1.000
_cell.angle_alpha   90.00
_cell.angle_beta   90.00
_cell.angle_gamma   90.00
#
_symmetry.space_group_name_H-M   'P 1'
#
loop_
_entity.id
_entity.type
_entity.pdbx_description
1 polymer ?
#
loop_
_entity_poly.entity_id
_entity_poly.type
_entity_poly.pdbx_seq_one_letter_code
_entity_poly.pdbx_strand_id
1 'polypeptide(L)'
;MSNQSFSLAFYTIGDFDGLSGDDITRTAHIDIPDTCLPVAATLRSARQWLQEQHADIDMECAAELPLRGYFAFQNASGQNVDSAQLVAIDEGFVVRASLDNGVCVETDVLVLAGVA
;
A
#
# COMPACT_ATOMS: atom_id res chain seq x y z
N MET A 1 17.37 9.84 -9.30
CA MET A 1 15.93 9.99 -9.08
C MET A 1 15.71 9.87 -7.58
N SER A 2 14.96 10.80 -6.99
CA SER A 2 14.66 10.80 -5.56
C SER A 2 13.45 9.90 -5.28
N ASN A 3 13.56 9.15 -4.19
CA ASN A 3 12.53 8.24 -3.71
C ASN A 3 12.21 8.58 -2.25
N GLN A 4 10.98 8.31 -1.83
CA GLN A 4 10.57 8.26 -0.45
C GLN A 4 10.53 6.79 -0.01
N SER A 5 11.37 6.46 0.96
CA SER A 5 11.58 5.09 1.44
C SER A 5 10.93 4.88 2.80
N PHE A 6 10.23 3.76 2.96
CA PHE A 6 9.51 3.39 4.18
C PHE A 6 9.87 1.98 4.64
N SER A 7 9.74 1.74 5.94
CA SER A 7 9.78 0.41 6.55
C SER A 7 8.58 0.31 7.48
N LEU A 8 7.53 -0.39 7.02
CA LEU A 8 6.21 -0.38 7.66
C LEU A 8 5.77 -1.80 7.97
N ALA A 9 4.97 -1.96 9.03
CA ALA A 9 4.31 -3.23 9.24
C ALA A 9 3.33 -3.52 8.10
N PHE A 10 3.03 -4.79 7.86
CA PHE A 10 1.94 -5.20 6.98
C PHE A 10 1.15 -6.37 7.57
N TYR A 11 -0.09 -6.50 7.10
CA TYR A 11 -1.08 -7.45 7.58
C TYR A 11 -1.67 -8.20 6.39
N THR A 12 -2.13 -9.43 6.61
CA THR A 12 -2.87 -10.18 5.60
C THR A 12 -4.31 -9.70 5.53
N ILE A 13 -4.82 -9.54 4.31
CA ILE A 13 -6.24 -9.28 4.08
C ILE A 13 -6.97 -10.62 4.08
N GLY A 14 -7.70 -10.90 5.17
CA GLY A 14 -8.41 -12.16 5.40
C GLY A 14 -7.61 -13.20 6.18
N ASP A 15 -8.27 -14.32 6.51
CA ASP A 15 -7.68 -15.42 7.25
C ASP A 15 -6.89 -16.34 6.31
N PHE A 16 -5.57 -16.17 6.28
CA PHE A 16 -4.68 -17.06 5.52
C PHE A 16 -3.70 -17.78 6.44
N ASP A 17 -3.85 -19.10 6.52
CA ASP A 17 -2.93 -19.98 7.22
C ASP A 17 -1.53 -19.87 6.61
N GLY A 18 -0.56 -19.51 7.45
CA GLY A 18 0.86 -19.36 7.07
C GLY A 18 1.40 -17.94 7.22
N LEU A 19 0.52 -16.95 7.31
CA LEU A 19 0.87 -15.56 7.64
C LEU A 19 0.12 -15.04 8.90
N SER A 20 -0.80 -15.80 9.49
CA SER A 20 -1.58 -15.47 10.69
C SER A 20 -0.90 -15.76 12.04
N GLY A 21 0.43 -15.61 12.13
CA GLY A 21 1.16 -15.79 13.39
C GLY A 21 1.29 -14.47 14.15
N ASP A 22 0.55 -14.31 15.26
CA ASP A 22 0.45 -13.08 16.07
C ASP A 22 1.79 -12.56 16.66
N ASP A 23 2.87 -13.36 16.62
CA ASP A 23 4.13 -13.07 17.32
C ASP A 23 5.26 -12.49 16.44
N ILE A 24 5.00 -12.21 15.15
CA ILE A 24 6.03 -11.63 14.26
C ILE A 24 5.48 -10.39 13.57
N THR A 25 5.90 -9.20 14.03
CA THR A 25 5.74 -7.96 13.26
C THR A 25 6.47 -8.12 11.93
N ARG A 26 5.71 -8.20 10.83
CA ARG A 26 6.28 -8.31 9.50
C ARG A 26 6.42 -6.95 8.89
N THR A 27 7.63 -6.63 8.43
CA THR A 27 7.94 -5.32 7.86
C THR A 27 8.13 -5.43 6.35
N ALA A 28 7.49 -4.52 5.62
CA ALA A 28 7.69 -4.27 4.21
C ALA A 28 8.58 -3.04 4.01
N HIS A 29 9.53 -3.14 3.10
CA HIS A 29 10.27 -2.01 2.58
C HIS A 29 9.60 -1.49 1.31
N ILE A 30 9.33 -0.18 1.28
CA ILE A 30 8.59 0.46 0.19
C ILE A 30 9.40 1.66 -0.28
N ASP A 31 9.75 1.69 -1.56
CA ASP A 31 10.33 2.88 -2.19
C ASP A 31 9.33 3.47 -3.17
N ILE A 32 8.82 4.68 -2.92
CA ILE A 32 7.95 5.40 -3.85
C ILE A 32 8.76 6.49 -4.56
N PRO A 33 8.81 6.58 -5.90
CA PRO A 33 9.61 7.55 -6.59
C PRO A 33 8.83 8.87 -6.63
N ASP A 34 9.54 9.98 -6.68
CA ASP A 34 8.87 11.28 -6.72
C ASP A 34 7.97 11.46 -7.96
N THR A 35 8.23 10.69 -9.03
CA THR A 35 7.36 10.65 -10.23
C THR A 35 5.96 10.11 -9.96
N CYS A 36 5.75 9.39 -8.86
CA CYS A 36 4.43 8.89 -8.45
C CYS A 36 3.65 9.89 -7.59
N LEU A 37 4.27 10.97 -7.09
CA LEU A 37 3.60 11.95 -6.23
C LEU A 37 2.39 12.64 -6.92
N PRO A 38 2.44 13.01 -8.21
CA PRO A 38 1.27 13.56 -8.89
C PRO A 38 0.09 12.57 -8.95
N VAL A 39 0.38 11.26 -9.08
CA VAL A 39 -0.64 10.21 -9.06
C VAL A 39 -1.24 10.11 -7.65
N ALA A 40 -0.41 10.08 -6.61
CA ALA A 40 -0.86 10.07 -5.23
C ALA A 40 -1.76 11.29 -4.89
N ALA A 41 -1.39 12.49 -5.35
CA ALA A 41 -2.22 13.69 -5.19
C ALA A 41 -3.57 13.55 -5.90
N THR A 42 -3.58 13.00 -7.11
CA THR A 42 -4.82 12.75 -7.86
C THR A 42 -5.72 11.76 -7.13
N LEU A 43 -5.17 10.67 -6.59
CA LEU A 43 -5.92 9.69 -5.79
C LEU A 43 -6.54 10.33 -4.55
N ARG A 44 -5.79 11.19 -3.85
CA ARG A 44 -6.28 11.90 -2.66
C ARG A 44 -7.43 12.83 -2.99
N SER A 45 -7.29 13.65 -4.03
CA SER A 45 -8.38 14.53 -4.48
C SER A 45 -9.61 13.76 -4.94
N ALA A 46 -9.42 12.64 -5.65
CA ALA A 46 -10.52 11.78 -6.07
C ALA A 46 -11.25 11.16 -4.87
N ARG A 47 -10.51 10.67 -3.87
CA ARG A 47 -11.09 10.14 -2.63
C ARG A 47 -11.89 11.21 -1.90
N GLN A 48 -11.33 12.40 -1.71
CA GLN A 48 -12.03 13.50 -1.07
C GLN A 48 -13.34 13.83 -1.79
N TRP A 49 -13.30 13.94 -3.12
CA TRP A 49 -14.50 14.18 -3.91
C TRP A 49 -15.55 13.07 -3.74
N LEU A 50 -15.13 11.79 -3.73
CA LEU A 50 -16.03 10.66 -3.49
C LEU A 50 -16.68 10.73 -2.11
N GLN A 51 -15.93 11.09 -1.08
CA GLN A 51 -16.49 11.26 0.27
C GLN A 51 -17.50 12.41 0.34
N GLU A 52 -17.24 13.50 -0.36
CA GLU A 52 -18.15 14.65 -0.40
C GLU A 52 -19.46 14.32 -1.15
N GLN A 53 -19.40 13.52 -2.22
CA GLN A 53 -20.58 13.17 -3.03
C GLN A 53 -21.32 11.92 -2.54
N HIS A 54 -20.60 10.97 -1.95
CA HIS A 54 -21.07 9.61 -1.64
C HIS A 54 -20.55 9.13 -0.28
N ALA A 55 -20.70 9.95 0.77
CA ALA A 55 -20.23 9.66 2.12
C ALA A 55 -20.70 8.30 2.70
N ASP A 56 -21.84 7.79 2.24
CA ASP A 56 -22.42 6.52 2.70
C ASP A 56 -21.86 5.29 1.96
N ILE A 57 -20.99 5.48 0.98
CA ILE A 57 -20.40 4.40 0.17
C ILE A 57 -18.89 4.41 0.38
N ASP A 58 -18.37 3.32 0.93
CA ASP A 58 -16.93 3.13 1.08
C ASP A 58 -16.30 2.82 -0.28
N MET A 59 -15.78 3.86 -0.94
CA MET A 59 -15.10 3.78 -2.22
C MET A 59 -13.64 4.13 -2.06
N GLU A 60 -12.77 3.22 -2.48
CA GLU A 60 -11.32 3.42 -2.48
C GLU A 60 -10.84 4.00 -3.82
N CYS A 61 -9.80 4.83 -3.75
CA CYS A 61 -9.05 5.27 -4.94
C CYS A 61 -7.68 4.60 -4.92
N ALA A 62 -7.41 3.75 -5.91
CA ALA A 62 -6.15 3.02 -6.01
C ALA A 62 -5.50 3.21 -7.38
N ALA A 63 -4.17 3.20 -7.41
CA ALA A 63 -3.38 3.11 -8.64
C ALA A 63 -2.36 1.98 -8.54
N GLU A 64 -2.12 1.28 -9.64
CA GLU A 64 -1.07 0.27 -9.72
C GLU A 64 0.31 0.91 -9.57
N LEU A 65 1.16 0.27 -8.77
CA LEU A 65 2.58 0.58 -8.65
C LEU A 65 3.39 -0.38 -9.52
N PRO A 66 4.50 0.06 -10.12
CA PRO A 66 5.47 -0.87 -10.68
C PRO A 66 5.96 -1.81 -9.57
N LEU A 67 6.24 -3.07 -9.87
CA LEU A 67 6.58 -4.07 -8.81
C LEU A 67 8.05 -4.02 -8.37
N ARG A 68 8.96 -3.67 -9.28
CA ARG A 68 10.41 -3.75 -9.04
C ARG A 68 10.89 -2.62 -8.14
N GLY A 69 11.18 -2.94 -6.89
CA GLY A 69 11.76 -2.02 -5.90
C GLY A 69 10.74 -1.36 -4.97
N TYR A 70 9.45 -1.62 -5.13
CA TYR A 70 8.38 -0.89 -4.44
C TYR A 70 7.81 -1.62 -3.23
N PHE A 71 7.99 -2.93 -3.15
CA PHE A 71 7.56 -3.73 -2.01
C PHE A 71 8.51 -4.91 -1.87
N ALA A 72 9.25 -4.96 -0.77
CA ALA A 72 10.10 -6.08 -0.42
C ALA A 72 9.89 -6.48 1.03
N PHE A 73 9.68 -7.77 1.27
CA PHE A 73 9.65 -8.29 2.63
C PHE A 73 11.03 -8.22 3.25
N GLN A 74 11.14 -7.64 4.45
CA GLN A 74 12.42 -7.66 5.18
C GLN A 74 12.69 -9.03 5.81
N ASN A 75 11.64 -9.74 6.26
CA ASN A 75 11.76 -10.98 7.03
C ASN A 75 10.97 -12.17 6.47
N ALA A 76 10.33 -12.06 5.29
CA ALA A 76 9.59 -13.16 4.67
C ALA A 76 10.40 -13.74 3.50
N SER A 77 10.97 -14.93 3.72
CA SER A 77 11.72 -15.66 2.71
C SER A 77 10.76 -16.40 1.77
N GLY A 78 10.79 -16.08 0.47
CA GLY A 78 10.22 -16.95 -0.58
C GLY A 78 8.85 -16.58 -1.15
N GLN A 79 8.28 -15.42 -0.80
CA GLN A 79 7.04 -14.91 -1.41
C GLN A 79 7.37 -13.80 -2.41
N ASN A 80 6.84 -13.91 -3.62
CA ASN A 80 6.98 -12.85 -4.62
C ASN A 80 5.73 -11.98 -4.65
N VAL A 81 5.94 -10.69 -4.88
CA VAL A 81 4.85 -9.75 -5.09
C VAL A 81 4.44 -9.78 -6.56
N ASP A 82 3.19 -10.17 -6.80
CA ASP A 82 2.57 -10.26 -8.13
C ASP A 82 1.96 -8.94 -8.58
N SER A 83 1.39 -8.17 -7.65
CA SER A 83 0.87 -6.83 -7.91
C SER A 83 1.00 -5.96 -6.66
N ALA A 84 1.08 -4.65 -6.87
CA ALA A 84 1.13 -3.66 -5.80
C ALA A 84 0.31 -2.44 -6.22
N GLN A 85 -0.41 -1.85 -5.28
CA GLN A 85 -1.27 -0.70 -5.49
C GLN A 85 -1.04 0.31 -4.37
N LEU A 86 -0.98 1.58 -4.73
CA LEU A 86 -1.08 2.68 -3.78
C LEU A 86 -2.57 3.02 -3.62
N VAL A 87 -3.09 2.88 -2.41
CA VAL A 87 -4.50 3.13 -2.09
C VAL A 87 -4.59 4.37 -1.22
N ALA A 88 -5.39 5.35 -1.63
CA ALA A 88 -5.69 6.52 -0.81
C ALA A 88 -6.73 6.16 0.26
N ILE A 89 -6.42 6.55 1.50
CA ILE A 89 -7.30 6.47 2.66
C ILE A 89 -7.40 7.86 3.34
N ASP A 90 -8.18 7.97 4.40
CA ASP A 90 -8.45 9.27 5.04
C ASP A 90 -7.20 9.83 5.72
N GLU A 91 -6.43 8.94 6.33
CA GLU A 91 -5.22 9.24 7.09
C GLU A 91 -3.97 9.39 6.21
N GLY A 92 -4.05 9.02 4.92
CA GLY A 92 -2.91 9.02 4.00
C GLY A 92 -3.01 7.95 2.93
N PHE A 93 -2.03 7.06 2.87
CA PHE A 93 -1.97 5.98 1.89
C PHE A 93 -1.61 4.66 2.53
N VAL A 94 -2.06 3.56 1.93
CA VAL A 94 -1.55 2.21 2.21
C VAL A 94 -1.05 1.60 0.91
N VAL A 95 -0.11 0.64 1.01
CA VAL A 95 0.27 -0.20 -0.12
C VAL A 95 -0.40 -1.54 0.04
N ARG A 96 -1.24 -1.88 -0.94
CA ARG A 96 -1.86 -3.20 -1.03
C ARG A 96 -1.13 -4.02 -2.07
N ALA A 97 -0.70 -5.23 -1.69
CA ALA A 97 0.04 -6.12 -2.57
C ALA A 97 -0.61 -7.49 -2.64
N SER A 98 -0.67 -8.07 -3.84
CA SER A 98 -1.00 -9.49 -4.03
C SER A 98 0.29 -10.28 -4.18
N LEU A 99 0.33 -11.46 -3.56
CA LEU A 99 1.45 -12.38 -3.62
C LEU A 99 1.18 -13.52 -4.61
N ASP A 100 2.24 -14.18 -5.07
CA ASP A 100 2.20 -15.32 -6.01
C ASP A 100 1.41 -16.54 -5.52
N ASN A 101 1.19 -16.64 -4.22
CA ASN A 101 0.35 -17.65 -3.59
C ASN A 101 -1.12 -17.25 -3.45
N GLY A 102 -1.52 -16.09 -4.00
CA GLY A 102 -2.88 -15.56 -3.94
C GLY A 102 -3.24 -14.83 -2.64
N VAL A 103 -2.28 -14.65 -1.72
CA VAL A 103 -2.49 -13.87 -0.49
C VAL A 103 -2.40 -12.38 -0.80
N CYS A 104 -3.34 -11.60 -0.27
CA CYS A 104 -3.25 -10.14 -0.28
C CYS A 104 -2.71 -9.63 1.06
N VAL A 105 -1.85 -8.62 1.01
CA VAL A 105 -1.32 -7.92 2.17
C VAL A 105 -1.52 -6.42 2.04
N GLU A 106 -1.62 -5.75 3.18
CA GLU A 106 -1.76 -4.29 3.28
C GLU A 106 -0.80 -3.74 4.32
N THR A 107 -0.15 -2.62 4.04
CA THR A 107 0.79 -1.98 4.96
C THR A 107 0.07 -1.09 5.97
N ASP A 108 0.77 -0.75 7.06
CA ASP A 108 0.43 0.44 7.84
C ASP A 108 0.38 1.69 6.94
N VAL A 109 -0.30 2.71 7.48
CA VAL A 109 -0.46 4.01 6.82
C VAL A 109 0.89 4.67 6.61
N LEU A 110 1.11 5.14 5.38
CA LEU A 110 2.26 5.94 4.98
C LEU A 110 1.81 7.33 4.53
N VAL A 111 2.64 8.33 4.86
CA VAL A 111 2.40 9.73 4.49
C VAL A 111 3.47 10.12 3.47
N LEU A 112 3.02 10.43 2.25
CA LEU A 112 3.89 10.92 1.19
C LEU A 112 4.13 12.41 1.36
N ALA A 113 5.39 12.80 1.57
CA ALA A 113 5.78 14.20 1.60
C ALA A 113 5.49 14.86 0.25
N GLY A 114 4.89 16.06 0.28
CA GLY A 114 4.53 16.79 -0.93
C GLY A 114 3.17 16.44 -1.53
N VAL A 115 2.40 15.55 -0.89
CA VAL A 115 1.00 15.26 -1.23
C VAL A 115 0.11 15.88 -0.14
N ALA A 116 -0.45 17.06 -0.45
CA ALA A 116 -1.38 17.77 0.42
C ALA A 116 -2.79 17.19 0.33
#